data_AF-A0A844QLC1-F1
#
_entry.id   AF-A0A844QLC1-F1
#
_cell.length_a   1.000
_cell.length_b   1.000
_cell.length_c   1.000
_cell.angle_alpha   90.00
_cell.angle_beta   90.00
_cell.angle_gamma   90.00
#
_symmetry.space_group_name_H-M   'P 1'
#
loop_
_entity.id
_entity.type
_entity.pdbx_description
1 polymer ?
#
loop_
_entity_poly.entity_id
_entity_poly.type
_entity_poly.pdbx_seq_one_letter_code
_entity_poly.pdbx_strand_id
1 'polypeptide(L)'
;MDIVERAIERGYNPDFYRKVAIKRAEEAKAKREQEQRERAEERAEKARIFRERMASLEAAANLERMKEDAGDRLEVIRRERFQTSEKELITTIAEYHGMGYADIMGASRSKAAVRARHEAIAAVALAKTHLSTTQIGWMFGKDHTTIIYVLRKMGITR
;
A
#
# COMPACT_ATOMS: atom_id res chain seq x y z
N MET A 1 -5.39 -49.49 -51.98
CA MET A 1 -5.09 -49.20 -53.39
C MET A 1 -4.48 -47.83 -53.51
N ASP A 2 -3.20 -47.82 -53.86
CA ASP A 2 -2.40 -46.61 -54.08
C ASP A 2 -3.01 -45.79 -55.24
N ILE A 3 -2.85 -44.46 -55.20
CA ILE A 3 -3.35 -43.54 -56.21
C ILE A 3 -2.66 -43.83 -57.55
N VAL A 4 -1.40 -44.29 -57.50
CA VAL A 4 -0.61 -44.70 -58.67
C VAL A 4 -1.17 -46.00 -59.28
N GLU A 5 -1.55 -46.95 -58.43
CA GLU A 5 -2.09 -48.27 -58.82
C GLU A 5 -3.46 -48.14 -59.51
N ARG A 6 -4.35 -47.30 -58.96
CA ARG A 6 -5.65 -46.94 -59.60
C ARG A 6 -5.51 -46.12 -60.87
N ALA A 7 -4.40 -45.40 -61.05
CA ALA A 7 -4.12 -44.64 -62.26
C ALA A 7 -3.64 -45.54 -63.40
N ILE A 8 -2.81 -46.55 -63.10
CA ILE A 8 -2.34 -47.57 -64.04
C ILE A 8 -3.52 -48.37 -64.61
N GLU A 9 -4.43 -48.85 -63.75
CA GLU A 9 -5.62 -49.62 -64.17
C GLU A 9 -6.57 -48.84 -65.10
N ARG A 10 -6.54 -47.51 -65.03
CA ARG A 10 -7.38 -46.61 -65.85
C ARG A 10 -6.63 -46.03 -67.06
N GLY A 11 -5.41 -46.49 -67.34
CA GLY A 11 -4.61 -46.08 -68.50
C GLY A 11 -3.92 -44.72 -68.38
N TYR A 12 -3.80 -44.16 -67.16
CA TYR A 12 -3.14 -42.88 -66.92
C TYR A 12 -1.63 -43.03 -66.68
N ASN A 13 -0.85 -41.98 -67.01
CA ASN A 13 0.61 -41.94 -66.84
C ASN A 13 1.02 -42.00 -65.34
N PRO A 14 1.73 -43.05 -64.89
CA PRO A 14 2.06 -43.26 -63.47
C PRO A 14 3.00 -42.19 -62.87
N ASP A 15 3.91 -41.61 -63.66
CA ASP A 15 4.90 -40.65 -63.17
C ASP A 15 4.27 -39.31 -62.80
N PHE A 16 3.20 -38.92 -63.49
CA PHE A 16 2.40 -37.75 -63.13
C PHE A 16 1.74 -37.94 -61.75
N TYR A 17 1.15 -39.11 -61.50
CA TYR A 17 0.48 -39.41 -60.23
C TYR A 17 1.46 -39.57 -59.06
N ARG A 18 2.69 -40.05 -59.29
CA ARG A 18 3.77 -40.02 -58.28
C ARG A 18 4.14 -38.59 -57.89
N LYS A 19 4.32 -37.69 -58.87
CA LYS A 19 4.60 -36.26 -58.62
C LYS A 19 3.44 -35.58 -57.88
N VAL A 20 2.19 -35.90 -58.24
CA VAL A 20 0.99 -35.40 -57.54
C VAL A 20 0.90 -35.93 -56.11
N ALA A 21 1.26 -37.20 -55.87
CA ALA A 21 1.27 -37.79 -54.54
C ALA A 21 2.33 -37.14 -53.62
N ILE A 22 3.55 -36.90 -54.13
CA ILE A 22 4.61 -36.20 -53.40
C ILE A 22 4.18 -34.77 -53.07
N LYS A 23 3.67 -34.02 -54.06
CA LYS A 23 3.22 -32.64 -53.86
C LYS A 23 2.11 -32.53 -52.81
N ARG A 24 1.12 -33.44 -52.85
CA ARG A 24 0.03 -33.47 -51.85
C ARG A 24 0.53 -33.85 -50.45
N ALA A 25 1.53 -34.72 -50.35
CA ALA A 25 2.15 -35.08 -49.07
C ALA A 25 2.95 -33.90 -48.47
N GLU A 26 3.66 -33.14 -49.30
CA GLU A 26 4.37 -31.92 -48.90
C GLU A 26 3.39 -30.82 -48.47
N GLU A 27 2.34 -30.56 -49.25
CA GLU A 27 1.29 -29.60 -48.91
C GLU A 27 0.56 -29.98 -47.61
N ALA A 28 0.25 -31.26 -47.40
CA ALA A 28 -0.37 -31.74 -46.17
C ALA A 28 0.56 -31.63 -44.95
N LYS A 29 1.86 -31.86 -45.13
CA LYS A 29 2.87 -31.69 -44.07
C LYS A 29 3.04 -30.22 -43.71
N ALA A 30 3.16 -29.34 -44.71
CA ALA A 30 3.25 -27.89 -44.52
C ALA A 30 2.01 -27.33 -43.80
N LYS A 31 0.81 -27.76 -44.19
CA LYS A 31 -0.44 -27.35 -43.54
C LYS A 31 -0.52 -27.79 -42.08
N ARG A 32 -0.13 -29.04 -41.78
CA ARG A 32 -0.08 -29.54 -40.38
C ARG A 32 0.94 -28.80 -39.54
N GLU A 33 2.09 -28.48 -40.11
CA GLU A 33 3.14 -27.73 -39.44
C GLU A 33 2.71 -26.28 -39.16
N GLN A 34 2.02 -25.64 -40.11
CA GLN A 34 1.43 -24.32 -39.94
C GLN A 34 0.36 -24.31 -38.85
N GLU A 35 -0.59 -25.26 -38.87
CA GLU A 35 -1.61 -25.40 -37.82
C GLU A 35 -1.00 -25.67 -36.43
N GLN A 36 0.09 -26.42 -36.36
CA GLN A 36 0.81 -26.67 -35.10
C GLN A 36 1.52 -25.41 -34.59
N ARG A 37 2.11 -24.62 -35.48
CA ARG A 37 2.74 -23.33 -35.14
C ARG A 37 1.71 -22.32 -34.64
N GLU A 38 0.60 -22.17 -35.36
CA GLU A 38 -0.50 -21.28 -34.97
C GLU A 38 -1.08 -21.67 -33.59
N ARG A 39 -1.30 -22.97 -33.34
CA ARG A 39 -1.75 -23.45 -32.02
C ARG A 39 -0.71 -23.26 -30.92
N ALA A 40 0.58 -23.38 -31.25
CA ALA A 40 1.65 -23.14 -30.28
C ALA A 40 1.76 -21.65 -29.92
N GLU A 41 1.62 -20.77 -30.91
CA GLU A 41 1.57 -19.31 -30.73
C GLU A 41 0.35 -18.89 -29.92
N GLU A 42 -0.84 -19.40 -30.24
CA GLU A 42 -2.07 -19.11 -29.48
C GLU A 42 -1.97 -19.57 -28.02
N ARG A 43 -1.34 -20.73 -27.77
CA ARG A 43 -1.07 -21.22 -26.41
C ARG A 43 -0.06 -20.34 -25.68
N ALA A 44 1.00 -19.91 -26.36
CA ALA A 44 2.01 -19.02 -25.79
C ALA A 44 1.43 -17.64 -25.44
N GLU A 45 0.58 -17.09 -26.32
CA GLU A 45 -0.15 -15.83 -26.14
C GLU A 45 -1.09 -15.92 -24.92
N LYS A 46 -1.92 -16.96 -24.86
CA LYS A 46 -2.80 -17.20 -23.70
C LYS A 46 -2.03 -17.38 -22.40
N ALA A 47 -0.90 -18.10 -22.44
CA ALA A 47 -0.03 -18.26 -21.27
C ALA A 47 0.67 -16.96 -20.87
N ARG A 48 0.96 -16.04 -21.80
CA ARG A 48 1.48 -14.70 -21.50
C ARG A 48 0.42 -13.85 -20.80
N ILE A 49 -0.77 -13.74 -21.40
CA ILE A 49 -1.89 -12.95 -20.85
C ILE A 49 -2.27 -13.46 -19.46
N PHE A 50 -2.33 -14.78 -19.28
CA PHE A 50 -2.63 -15.37 -17.98
C PHE A 50 -1.57 -15.04 -16.93
N ARG A 51 -0.28 -15.12 -17.30
CA ARG A 51 0.83 -14.73 -16.39
C ARG A 51 0.78 -13.25 -16.01
N GLU A 52 0.55 -12.37 -16.97
CA GLU A 52 0.40 -10.93 -16.71
C GLU A 52 -0.78 -10.65 -15.77
N ARG A 53 -1.92 -11.32 -16.01
CA ARG A 53 -3.10 -11.19 -15.14
C ARG A 53 -2.80 -11.67 -13.73
N MET A 54 -2.14 -12.82 -13.57
CA MET A 54 -1.76 -13.35 -12.26
C MET A 54 -0.78 -12.43 -11.52
N ALA A 55 0.24 -11.91 -12.20
CA ALA A 55 1.19 -10.96 -11.63
C ALA A 55 0.50 -9.67 -11.16
N SER A 56 -0.49 -9.18 -11.92
CA SER A 56 -1.27 -8.00 -11.54
C SER A 56 -2.13 -8.22 -10.28
N LEU A 57 -2.72 -9.42 -10.14
CA LEU A 57 -3.51 -9.80 -8.96
C LEU A 57 -2.62 -9.93 -7.72
N GLU A 58 -1.44 -10.53 -7.89
CA GLU A 58 -0.47 -10.66 -6.80
C GLU A 58 0.06 -9.30 -6.33
N ALA A 59 0.38 -8.40 -7.27
CA ALA A 59 0.77 -7.02 -6.96
C ALA A 59 -0.35 -6.27 -6.21
N ALA A 60 -1.61 -6.44 -6.61
CA ALA A 60 -2.76 -5.86 -5.92
C ALA A 60 -2.91 -6.40 -4.50
N ALA A 61 -2.79 -7.72 -4.30
CA ALA A 61 -2.86 -8.34 -2.98
C ALA A 61 -1.72 -7.89 -2.05
N ASN A 62 -0.50 -7.73 -2.58
CA ASN A 62 0.62 -7.15 -1.82
C ASN A 62 0.33 -5.72 -1.37
N LEU A 63 -0.26 -4.90 -2.25
CA LEU A 63 -0.61 -3.52 -1.93
C LEU A 63 -1.68 -3.44 -0.83
N GLU A 64 -2.67 -4.33 -0.84
CA GLU A 64 -3.68 -4.40 0.22
C GLU A 64 -3.07 -4.76 1.57
N ARG A 65 -2.23 -5.81 1.62
CA ARG A 65 -1.49 -6.17 2.85
C ARG A 65 -0.65 -5.02 3.39
N MET A 66 0.06 -4.30 2.53
CA MET A 66 0.85 -3.12 2.95
C MET A 66 -0.03 -2.00 3.54
N LYS A 67 -1.26 -1.82 3.03
CA LYS A 67 -2.21 -0.83 3.58
C LYS A 67 -2.76 -1.28 4.93
N GLU A 68 -3.05 -2.57 5.09
CA GLU A 68 -3.48 -3.15 6.37
C GLU A 68 -2.40 -2.99 7.44
N ASP A 69 -1.14 -3.34 7.13
CA ASP A 69 0.01 -3.17 8.02
C ASP A 69 0.24 -1.70 8.41
N ALA A 70 0.05 -0.78 7.46
CA ALA A 70 0.15 0.65 7.73
C ALA A 70 -0.99 1.15 8.64
N GLY A 71 -2.19 0.61 8.47
CA GLY A 71 -3.35 0.88 9.34
C GLY A 71 -3.09 0.41 10.78
N ASP A 72 -2.58 -0.81 10.94
CA ASP A 72 -2.29 -1.39 12.25
C ASP A 72 -1.17 -0.61 12.99
N ARG A 73 -0.11 -0.22 12.28
CA ARG A 73 0.93 0.67 12.84
C ARG A 73 0.36 2.03 13.29
N LEU A 74 -0.52 2.63 12.50
CA LEU A 74 -1.16 3.89 12.86
C LEU A 74 -2.04 3.72 14.11
N GLU A 75 -2.73 2.58 14.22
CA GLU A 75 -3.57 2.25 15.37
C GLU A 75 -2.74 2.03 16.65
N VAL A 76 -1.59 1.36 16.56
CA VAL A 76 -0.64 1.22 17.68
C VAL A 76 -0.14 2.58 18.16
N ILE A 77 0.36 3.44 17.25
CA ILE A 77 0.84 4.80 17.59
C ILE A 77 -0.29 5.62 18.22
N ARG A 78 -1.49 5.54 17.64
CA ARG A 78 -2.68 6.20 18.17
C ARG A 78 -2.96 5.71 19.60
N ARG A 79 -2.99 4.40 19.83
CA ARG A 79 -3.22 3.78 21.13
C ARG A 79 -2.18 4.22 22.16
N GLU A 80 -0.90 4.23 21.82
CA GLU A 80 0.17 4.69 22.72
C GLU A 80 -0.01 6.15 23.13
N ARG A 81 -0.34 7.05 22.18
CA ARG A 81 -0.67 8.46 22.49
C ARG A 81 -1.84 8.61 23.46
N PHE A 82 -2.78 7.66 23.44
CA PHE A 82 -3.89 7.63 24.39
C PHE A 82 -3.51 7.07 25.77
N GLN A 83 -2.56 6.13 25.84
CA GLN A 83 -2.14 5.46 27.07
C GLN A 83 -1.19 6.31 27.95
N THR A 84 -0.37 7.19 27.37
CA THR A 84 0.47 8.09 28.17
C THR A 84 -0.42 8.99 29.02
N SER A 85 -0.25 8.97 30.34
CA SER A 85 -1.06 9.80 31.22
C SER A 85 -0.71 11.28 31.05
N GLU A 86 -1.67 12.17 31.30
CA GLU A 86 -1.44 13.61 31.22
C GLU A 86 -0.33 14.04 32.19
N LYS A 87 -0.28 13.39 33.36
CA LYS A 87 0.76 13.62 34.38
C LYS A 87 2.15 13.23 33.89
N GLU A 88 2.30 12.10 33.22
CA GLU A 88 3.58 11.68 32.63
C GLU A 88 4.06 12.69 31.59
N LEU A 89 3.19 13.11 30.66
CA LEU A 89 3.54 14.11 29.65
C LEU A 89 4.05 15.41 30.30
N ILE A 90 3.34 15.92 31.30
CA ILE A 90 3.73 17.14 32.00
C ILE A 90 5.05 16.93 32.75
N THR A 91 5.26 15.77 33.36
CA THR A 91 6.47 15.45 34.11
C THR A 91 7.69 15.38 33.18
N THR A 92 7.57 14.70 32.05
CA THR A 92 8.65 14.62 31.04
C THR A 92 9.04 16.01 30.52
N ILE A 93 8.06 16.88 30.26
CA ILE A 93 8.36 18.26 29.87
C ILE A 93 9.02 19.03 31.03
N ALA A 94 8.57 18.84 32.28
CA ALA A 94 9.20 19.47 33.43
C ALA A 94 10.68 19.09 33.55
N GLU A 95 10.99 17.79 33.45
CA GLU A 95 12.35 17.26 33.49
C GLU A 95 13.22 17.81 32.36
N TYR A 96 12.67 17.92 31.14
CA TYR A 96 13.37 18.51 30.00
C TYR A 96 13.77 19.98 30.25
N HIS A 97 12.96 20.73 31.01
CA HIS A 97 13.26 22.11 31.40
C HIS A 97 14.03 22.22 32.73
N GLY A 98 14.41 21.10 33.35
CA GLY A 98 15.09 21.08 34.66
C GLY A 98 14.21 21.53 35.83
N MET A 99 12.90 21.31 35.73
CA MET A 99 11.87 21.71 36.70
C MET A 99 11.08 20.51 37.23
N GLY A 100 10.36 20.70 38.32
CA GLY A 100 9.39 19.71 38.82
C GLY A 100 8.01 19.88 38.21
N TYR A 101 7.18 18.84 38.29
CA TYR A 101 5.76 18.88 37.89
C TYR A 101 5.01 20.06 38.54
N ALA A 102 5.27 20.33 39.83
CA ALA A 102 4.64 21.41 40.57
C ALA A 102 5.00 22.81 40.02
N ASP A 103 6.17 22.98 39.42
CA ASP A 103 6.60 24.26 38.85
C ASP A 103 5.82 24.60 37.57
N ILE A 104 5.52 23.58 36.76
CA ILE A 104 4.65 23.72 35.58
C ILE A 104 3.21 24.03 36.01
N MET A 105 2.69 23.31 37.00
CA MET A 105 1.30 23.48 37.48
C MET A 105 1.10 24.74 38.32
N GLY A 106 2.17 25.26 38.93
CA GLY A 106 2.15 26.39 39.83
C GLY A 106 1.79 27.73 39.16
N ALA A 107 1.61 28.76 39.98
CA ALA A 107 1.24 30.10 39.54
C ALA A 107 2.42 30.96 39.05
N SER A 108 3.66 30.45 39.12
CA SER A 108 4.86 31.20 38.77
C SER A 108 4.82 31.69 37.32
N ARG A 109 5.11 32.98 37.15
CA ARG A 109 5.16 33.68 35.85
C ARG A 109 6.60 33.96 35.39
N SER A 110 7.59 33.29 35.97
CA SER A 110 8.96 33.38 35.48
C SER A 110 9.02 32.95 34.02
N LYS A 111 9.90 33.59 33.22
CA LYS A 111 10.00 33.31 31.78
C LYS A 111 10.25 31.83 31.50
N ALA A 112 11.06 31.18 32.33
CA ALA A 112 11.36 29.76 32.25
C ALA A 112 10.10 28.90 32.53
N ALA A 113 9.42 29.13 33.66
CA ALA A 113 8.22 28.37 34.02
C ALA A 113 7.08 28.55 33.00
N VAL A 114 6.91 29.76 32.46
CA VAL A 114 5.92 30.06 31.42
C VAL A 114 6.23 29.30 30.13
N ARG A 115 7.51 29.25 29.73
CA ARG A 115 7.93 28.49 28.54
C ARG A 115 7.66 27.00 28.72
N ALA A 116 8.13 26.40 29.81
CA ALA A 116 7.90 24.99 30.13
C ALA A 116 6.41 24.65 30.16
N ARG A 117 5.59 25.51 30.77
CA ARG A 117 4.12 25.35 30.81
C ARG A 117 3.48 25.43 29.43
N HIS A 118 3.90 26.34 28.57
CA HIS A 118 3.36 26.42 27.22
C HIS A 118 3.69 25.17 26.40
N GLU A 119 4.91 24.64 26.54
CA GLU A 119 5.32 23.39 25.89
C GLU A 119 4.51 22.20 26.44
N ALA A 120 4.26 22.14 27.75
CA ALA A 120 3.42 21.11 28.35
C ALA A 120 1.95 21.19 27.89
N ILE A 121 1.36 22.39 27.81
CA ILE A 121 0.01 22.59 27.28
C ILE A 121 -0.09 22.10 25.83
N ALA A 122 0.90 22.44 25.00
CA ALA A 122 0.97 22.00 23.61
C ALA A 122 1.10 20.47 23.49
N ALA A 123 1.97 19.85 24.29
CA ALA A 123 2.15 18.40 24.31
C ALA A 123 0.85 17.68 24.70
N VAL A 124 0.15 18.14 25.74
CA VAL A 124 -1.15 17.58 26.15
C VAL A 124 -2.19 17.75 25.04
N ALA A 125 -2.26 18.92 24.39
CA ALA A 125 -3.23 19.17 23.32
C ALA A 125 -2.99 18.27 22.08
N LEU A 126 -1.72 18.00 21.74
CA LEU A 126 -1.35 17.13 20.62
C LEU A 126 -1.58 15.64 20.93
N ALA A 127 -1.27 15.21 22.16
CA ALA A 127 -1.47 13.82 22.57
C ALA A 127 -2.95 13.49 22.81
N LYS A 128 -3.70 14.42 23.38
CA LYS A 128 -5.09 14.22 23.82
C LYS A 128 -6.06 15.05 22.97
N THR A 129 -6.17 14.66 21.70
CA THR A 129 -6.98 15.35 20.67
C THR A 129 -8.48 15.44 21.00
N HIS A 130 -8.98 14.64 21.93
CA HIS A 130 -10.36 14.64 22.41
C HIS A 130 -10.65 15.68 23.52
N LEU A 131 -9.63 16.22 24.20
CA LEU A 131 -9.82 17.22 25.25
C LEU A 131 -10.07 18.61 24.66
N SER A 132 -11.17 19.25 25.04
CA SER A 132 -11.45 20.65 24.71
C SER A 132 -10.42 21.61 25.34
N THR A 133 -10.30 22.81 24.77
CA THR A 133 -9.46 23.89 25.33
C THR A 133 -9.87 24.24 26.77
N THR A 134 -11.16 24.15 27.09
CA THR A 134 -11.69 24.34 28.45
C THR A 134 -11.22 23.26 29.41
N GLN A 135 -11.29 21.98 29.02
CA GLN A 135 -10.81 20.87 29.85
C GLN A 135 -9.30 20.96 30.12
N ILE A 136 -8.52 21.30 29.09
CA ILE A 136 -7.08 21.56 29.25
C ILE A 136 -6.85 22.75 30.19
N GLY A 137 -7.64 23.82 30.05
CA GLY A 137 -7.61 24.96 30.96
C GLY A 137 -7.81 24.55 32.41
N TRP A 138 -8.85 23.76 32.69
CA TRP A 138 -9.11 23.24 34.04
C TRP A 138 -7.96 22.41 34.59
N MET A 139 -7.36 21.53 33.78
CA MET A 139 -6.19 20.76 34.20
C MET A 139 -5.04 21.65 34.68
N PHE A 140 -4.69 22.68 33.92
CA PHE A 140 -3.59 23.60 34.25
C PHE A 140 -3.99 24.75 35.20
N GLY A 141 -5.25 24.81 35.64
CA GLY A 141 -5.80 25.94 36.39
C GLY A 141 -5.68 27.27 35.63
N LYS A 142 -6.02 27.27 34.33
CA LYS A 142 -5.95 28.42 33.42
C LYS A 142 -7.26 28.59 32.67
N ASP A 143 -7.51 29.82 32.23
CA ASP A 143 -8.66 30.10 31.38
C ASP A 143 -8.47 29.52 29.96
N HIS A 144 -9.56 29.08 29.34
CA HIS A 144 -9.56 28.51 27.99
C HIS A 144 -8.98 29.47 26.93
N THR A 145 -9.12 30.79 27.10
CA THR A 145 -8.50 31.79 26.22
C THR A 145 -6.98 31.78 26.31
N THR A 146 -6.42 31.47 27.50
CA THR A 146 -4.98 31.28 27.68
C THR A 146 -4.51 30.07 26.88
N ILE A 147 -5.28 28.98 26.90
CA ILE A 147 -4.97 27.78 26.13
C ILE A 147 -4.97 28.09 24.62
N ILE A 148 -5.99 28.80 24.12
CA ILE A 148 -6.07 29.23 22.71
C ILE A 148 -4.85 30.07 22.32
N TYR A 149 -4.49 31.05 23.16
CA TYR A 149 -3.30 31.87 22.93
C TYR A 149 -2.02 31.03 22.82
N VAL A 150 -1.83 30.07 23.73
CA VAL A 150 -0.66 29.18 23.76
C VAL A 150 -0.61 28.30 22.51
N LEU A 151 -1.73 27.66 22.15
CA LEU A 151 -1.80 26.81 20.97
C LEU A 151 -1.47 27.59 19.69
N ARG A 152 -2.03 28.80 19.54
CA ARG A 152 -1.71 29.69 18.42
C ARG A 152 -0.22 30.08 18.40
N LYS A 153 0.35 30.38 19.56
CA LYS A 153 1.78 30.72 19.70
C LYS A 153 2.69 29.56 19.31
N MET A 154 2.24 28.32 19.53
CA MET A 154 2.95 27.09 19.17
C MET A 154 2.65 26.59 17.74
N GLY A 155 1.84 27.32 16.96
CA GLY A 155 1.47 26.91 15.59
C GLY A 155 0.50 25.73 15.54
N ILE A 156 -0.21 25.44 16.63
CA ILE A 156 -1.19 24.36 16.71
C ILE A 156 -2.58 24.95 16.45
N THR A 157 -3.19 24.53 15.35
CA THR A 157 -4.57 24.88 15.00
C THR A 157 -5.50 23.75 15.44
N ARG A 158 -6.56 24.09 16.16
CA ARG A 158 -7.52 23.15 16.72
C ARG A 158 -8.93 23.73 16.69
#